data_AF-A0A7L1R6C0-F1
#
_entry.id   AF-A0A7L1R6C0-F1
#
_cell.length_a   1.000
_cell.length_b   1.000
_cell.length_c   1.000
_cell.angle_alpha   90.00
_cell.angle_beta   90.00
_cell.angle_gamma   90.00
#
_symmetry.space_group_name_H-M   'P 1'
#
loop_
_entity.id
_entity.type
_entity.pdbx_description
1 polymer ?
#
loop_
_entity_poly.entity_id
_entity_poly.type
_entity_poly.pdbx_seq_one_letter_code
_entity_poly.pdbx_strand_id
1 'polypeptide(L)'
;SHRHHVLHDQEVDKRTCVPMNHLWEQQAPYTVCNSSLSEYGVLGFELGFAMASPNALVCWEAQFGDFHNTAQCIIDQFISSGQTKWVRHNGIVLLLPHGMEGMGPEHSSARPERFLQMSNDDSDAYPVSSFFEVSQLYECNWIVVNCSTPANYFHVLRRQILLPFRKPLIVLTPKSLLRHPEAKSSFDEMVSGTTFQRVIPESGPAAQAPHEVKRVIFCTGKVYYDLVKERKNQDLEKQVAITRLEQISPFPFDLLKEELDKYPTADLVWCQEEHKNSGYYDYVRPRFRTIVNRTRPIWYVGREPAAAAATGNKNMHLVSLRRFLDTAFNLEAFEGKT
;
A
#
# COMPACT_ATOMS: atom_id res chain seq x y z
N SER A 1 19.42 5.34 1.39
CA SER A 1 19.91 6.71 1.67
C SER A 1 18.90 7.74 1.16
N HIS A 2 17.79 7.94 1.88
CA HIS A 2 16.75 8.92 1.52
C HIS A 2 16.35 9.84 2.69
N ARG A 3 16.71 9.48 3.93
CA ARG A 3 16.11 10.02 5.15
C ARG A 3 17.00 11.00 5.91
N HIS A 4 18.27 10.63 6.14
CA HIS A 4 19.27 11.47 6.80
C HIS A 4 18.82 12.10 8.14
N HIS A 5 18.07 11.36 8.98
CA HIS A 5 17.62 11.85 10.29
C HIS A 5 18.77 12.04 11.31
N VAL A 6 19.92 11.39 11.08
CA VAL A 6 21.15 11.60 11.84
C VAL A 6 22.20 12.14 10.88
N LEU A 7 22.73 13.32 11.17
CA LEU A 7 23.84 13.93 10.47
C LEU A 7 25.14 13.63 11.22
N HIS A 8 26.17 13.16 10.52
CA HIS A 8 27.48 12.85 11.09
C HIS A 8 28.49 13.92 10.70
N ASP A 9 29.19 14.47 11.69
CA ASP A 9 30.29 15.40 11.45
C ASP A 9 31.42 14.66 10.69
N GLN A 10 31.96 15.29 9.65
CA GLN A 10 32.99 14.67 8.81
C GLN A 10 34.40 14.82 9.40
N GLU A 11 34.60 15.83 10.28
CA GLU A 11 35.91 16.16 10.85
C GLU A 11 36.04 15.63 12.29
N VAL A 12 34.91 15.43 12.99
CA VAL A 12 34.89 15.00 14.39
C VAL A 12 34.21 13.64 14.54
N ASP A 13 34.99 12.62 14.90
CA ASP A 13 34.48 11.26 15.11
C ASP A 13 33.34 11.22 16.15
N LYS A 14 32.33 10.37 15.89
CA LYS A 14 31.14 10.13 16.71
C LYS A 14 30.25 11.35 17.01
N ARG A 15 30.58 12.54 16.49
CA ARG A 15 29.72 13.71 16.65
C ARG A 15 28.55 13.61 15.68
N THR A 16 27.35 13.67 16.24
CA THR A 16 26.10 13.57 15.47
C THR A 16 25.13 14.70 15.82
N CYS A 17 24.24 15.02 14.89
CA CYS A 17 23.11 15.91 15.09
C CYS A 17 21.84 15.22 14.58
N VAL A 18 20.75 15.32 15.36
CA VAL A 18 19.42 14.87 14.94
C VAL A 18 18.56 16.11 14.75
N PRO A 19 18.45 16.68 13.52
CA PRO A 19 17.77 17.96 13.30
C PRO A 19 16.33 17.98 13.80
N MET A 20 15.66 16.83 13.77
CA MET A 20 14.29 16.66 14.28
C MET A 20 14.14 16.95 15.77
N ASN A 21 15.23 17.00 16.55
CA ASN A 21 15.24 17.39 17.98
C ASN A 21 15.41 18.90 18.21
N HIS A 22 15.49 19.71 17.15
CA HIS A 22 15.84 21.14 17.22
C HIS A 22 14.89 22.02 16.39
N LEU A 23 13.62 21.64 16.29
CA LEU A 23 12.59 22.38 15.55
C LEU A 23 12.06 23.57 16.35
N TRP A 24 11.76 23.39 17.63
CA TRP A 24 11.28 24.45 18.56
C TRP A 24 11.28 23.97 20.02
N GLU A 25 11.19 24.89 21.00
CA GLU A 25 11.44 24.58 22.42
C GLU A 25 10.48 23.56 23.07
N GLN A 26 9.19 23.57 22.71
CA GLN A 26 8.19 22.68 23.32
C GLN A 26 7.83 21.49 22.41
N GLN A 27 8.71 21.14 21.49
CA GLN A 27 8.49 20.00 20.61
C GLN A 27 8.36 18.67 21.36
N ALA A 28 7.65 17.72 20.76
CA ALA A 28 7.65 16.35 21.25
C ALA A 28 9.05 15.70 21.12
N PRO A 29 9.40 14.76 22.01
CA PRO A 29 10.62 13.98 21.88
C PRO A 29 10.64 13.21 20.56
N TYR A 30 11.79 13.20 19.88
CA TYR A 30 12.02 12.41 18.70
C TYR A 30 13.23 11.50 18.92
N THR A 31 13.09 10.22 18.55
CA THR A 31 14.16 9.23 18.69
C THR A 31 14.28 8.42 17.41
N VAL A 32 15.52 8.22 16.97
CA VAL A 32 15.88 7.34 15.86
C VAL A 32 16.90 6.34 16.36
N CYS A 33 16.59 5.06 16.22
CA CYS A 33 17.42 3.97 16.70
C CYS A 33 17.92 3.14 15.52
N ASN A 34 19.24 3.06 15.36
CA ASN A 34 19.83 2.02 14.53
C ASN A 34 19.81 0.73 15.35
N SER A 35 18.90 -0.17 15.01
CA SER A 35 18.76 -1.44 15.74
C SER A 35 19.95 -2.36 15.51
N SER A 36 20.10 -3.37 16.37
CA SER A 36 20.89 -4.54 16.01
C SER A 36 20.27 -5.27 14.82
N LEU A 37 21.02 -6.19 14.21
CA LEU A 37 20.57 -7.02 13.11
C LEU A 37 19.68 -8.17 13.62
N SER A 38 18.50 -7.81 14.15
CA SER A 38 17.52 -8.76 14.69
C SER A 38 16.11 -8.21 14.49
N GLU A 39 15.28 -8.88 13.68
CA GLU A 39 13.90 -8.42 13.49
C GLU A 39 13.00 -8.92 14.62
N TYR A 40 13.12 -10.19 15.04
CA TYR A 40 12.23 -10.79 16.05
C TYR A 40 12.29 -10.03 17.38
N GLY A 41 13.50 -9.82 17.91
CA GLY A 41 13.69 -9.17 19.21
C GLY A 41 13.33 -7.69 19.16
N VAL A 42 13.74 -6.99 18.10
CA VAL A 42 13.48 -5.55 17.94
C VAL A 42 12.01 -5.29 17.69
N LEU A 43 11.34 -6.04 16.81
CA LEU A 43 9.91 -5.86 16.58
C LEU A 43 9.08 -6.16 17.83
N GLY A 44 9.45 -7.19 18.60
CA GLY A 44 8.84 -7.48 19.89
C GLY A 44 9.02 -6.35 20.91
N PHE A 45 10.20 -5.72 20.93
CA PHE A 45 10.47 -4.55 21.76
C PHE A 45 9.59 -3.35 21.37
N GLU A 46 9.57 -2.99 20.08
CA GLU A 46 8.78 -1.85 19.59
C GLU A 46 7.28 -2.06 19.79
N LEU A 47 6.79 -3.30 19.65
CA LEU A 47 5.42 -3.66 19.99
C LEU A 47 5.09 -3.31 21.45
N GLY A 48 5.98 -3.69 22.38
CA GLY A 48 5.83 -3.37 23.80
C GLY A 48 5.83 -1.87 24.06
N PHE A 49 6.72 -1.12 23.40
CA PHE A 49 6.79 0.32 23.51
C PHE A 49 5.52 1.02 22.98
N ALA A 50 5.03 0.62 21.80
CA ALA A 50 3.80 1.14 21.20
C ALA A 50 2.55 0.88 22.05
N MET A 51 2.55 -0.22 22.81
CA MET A 51 1.48 -0.54 23.76
C MET A 51 1.53 0.33 25.02
N ALA A 52 2.73 0.62 25.53
CA ALA A 52 2.92 1.43 26.74
C ALA A 52 2.73 2.93 26.48
N SER A 53 3.04 3.40 25.26
CA SER A 53 3.05 4.81 24.88
C SER A 53 2.06 5.09 23.74
N PRO A 54 0.73 5.09 24.00
CA PRO A 54 -0.27 5.22 22.95
C PRO A 54 -0.21 6.58 22.22
N ASN A 55 0.41 7.61 22.79
CA ASN A 55 0.56 8.92 22.13
C ASN A 55 1.85 9.05 21.31
N ALA A 56 2.72 8.02 21.30
CA ALA A 56 3.91 7.99 20.48
C ALA A 56 3.61 7.36 19.11
N LEU A 57 4.17 7.94 18.04
CA LEU A 57 4.21 7.30 16.73
C LEU A 57 5.41 6.37 16.69
N VAL A 58 5.17 5.06 16.87
CA VAL A 58 6.22 4.05 16.92
C VAL A 58 6.33 3.36 15.56
N CYS A 59 7.46 3.57 14.89
CA CYS A 59 7.73 3.00 13.57
C CYS A 59 8.87 1.98 13.65
N TRP A 60 8.59 0.76 13.23
CA TRP A 60 9.60 -0.25 12.94
C TRP A 60 9.79 -0.37 11.43
N GLU A 61 11.03 -0.28 10.94
CA GLU A 61 11.32 -0.38 9.51
C GLU A 61 12.21 -1.59 9.22
N ALA A 62 11.74 -2.46 8.34
CA ALA A 62 12.56 -3.53 7.79
C ALA A 62 13.57 -2.95 6.78
N GLN A 63 14.79 -3.50 6.71
CA GLN A 63 15.77 -3.04 5.71
C GLN A 63 15.26 -3.25 4.27
N PHE A 64 14.67 -4.42 4.03
CA PHE A 64 13.77 -4.71 2.92
C PHE A 64 12.54 -5.39 3.50
N GLY A 65 11.38 -5.14 2.90
CA GLY A 65 10.13 -5.72 3.38
C GLY A 65 10.19 -7.23 3.46
N ASP A 66 10.96 -7.89 2.61
CA ASP A 66 11.16 -9.35 2.55
C ASP A 66 11.57 -9.95 3.91
N PHE A 67 12.32 -9.22 4.75
CA PHE A 67 12.89 -9.71 6.02
C PHE A 67 11.95 -9.70 7.22
N HIS A 68 10.74 -9.14 7.12
CA HIS A 68 9.74 -9.20 8.20
C HIS A 68 9.40 -10.63 8.65
N ASN A 69 9.61 -11.61 7.78
CA ASN A 69 9.28 -13.02 8.01
C ASN A 69 10.08 -13.65 9.17
N THR A 70 11.24 -13.11 9.53
CA THR A 70 12.00 -13.59 10.69
C THR A 70 11.33 -13.21 12.02
N ALA A 71 10.42 -12.24 11.99
CA ALA A 71 9.59 -11.82 13.13
C ALA A 71 8.13 -12.31 13.03
N GLN A 72 7.84 -13.34 12.22
CA GLN A 72 6.47 -13.80 11.94
C GLN A 72 5.67 -14.13 13.22
N CYS A 73 6.29 -14.72 14.24
CA CYS A 73 5.57 -15.01 15.50
C CYS A 73 5.07 -13.74 16.20
N ILE A 74 5.81 -12.62 16.11
CA ILE A 74 5.38 -11.34 16.68
C ILE A 74 4.18 -10.80 15.88
N ILE A 75 4.25 -10.92 14.55
CA ILE A 75 3.18 -10.49 13.65
C ILE A 75 1.90 -11.31 13.90
N ASP A 76 2.00 -12.64 13.91
CA ASP A 76 0.86 -13.54 14.06
C ASP A 76 0.26 -13.46 15.46
N GLN A 77 1.09 -13.58 16.48
CA GLN A 77 0.60 -13.80 17.82
C GLN A 77 0.34 -12.50 18.58
N PHE A 78 0.77 -11.34 18.08
CA PHE A 78 0.57 -10.09 18.79
C PHE A 78 0.01 -8.98 17.90
N ILE A 79 0.69 -8.65 16.80
CA ILE A 79 0.27 -7.52 15.96
C ILE A 79 -1.10 -7.79 15.32
N SER A 80 -1.29 -8.96 14.73
CA SER A 80 -2.53 -9.30 14.00
C SER A 80 -3.73 -9.56 14.90
N SER A 81 -3.51 -10.12 16.09
CA SER A 81 -4.56 -10.77 16.88
C SER A 81 -4.60 -10.31 18.34
N GLY A 82 -3.67 -9.44 18.76
CA GLY A 82 -3.53 -9.01 20.15
C GLY A 82 -4.75 -8.25 20.68
N GLN A 83 -5.38 -7.42 19.85
CA GLN A 83 -6.61 -6.73 20.24
C GLN A 83 -7.75 -7.72 20.48
N THR A 84 -7.96 -8.69 19.57
CA THR A 84 -9.04 -9.68 19.72
C THR A 84 -8.82 -10.59 20.92
N LYS A 85 -7.57 -11.03 21.17
CA LYS A 85 -7.26 -11.96 22.25
C LYS A 85 -7.25 -11.31 23.63
N TRP A 86 -6.77 -10.06 23.73
CA TRP A 86 -6.45 -9.44 25.02
C TRP A 86 -6.99 -8.02 25.18
N VAL A 87 -7.82 -7.53 24.26
CA VAL A 87 -8.39 -6.17 24.25
C VAL A 87 -7.30 -5.09 24.34
N ARG A 88 -6.14 -5.36 23.73
CA ARG A 88 -4.99 -4.44 23.69
C ARG A 88 -4.93 -3.70 22.36
N HIS A 89 -5.19 -2.40 22.40
CA HIS A 89 -4.89 -1.50 21.29
C HIS A 89 -3.39 -1.30 21.15
N ASN A 90 -2.90 -1.23 19.91
CA ASN A 90 -1.49 -0.99 19.61
C ASN A 90 -1.39 -0.17 18.32
N GLY A 91 -0.53 0.85 18.31
CA GLY A 91 -0.36 1.79 17.18
C GLY A 91 0.94 1.63 16.42
N ILE A 92 1.57 0.46 16.50
CA ILE A 92 2.83 0.19 15.80
C ILE A 92 2.66 0.32 14.29
N VAL A 93 3.61 1.01 13.66
CA VAL A 93 3.71 1.14 12.21
C VAL A 93 4.84 0.27 11.70
N LEU A 94 4.54 -0.67 10.80
CA LEU A 94 5.54 -1.45 10.07
C LEU A 94 5.80 -0.80 8.71
N LEU A 95 7.02 -0.33 8.51
CA LEU A 95 7.49 0.21 7.24
C LEU A 95 8.23 -0.91 6.50
N LEU A 96 7.65 -1.41 5.41
CA LEU A 96 8.11 -2.60 4.70
C LEU A 96 8.47 -2.24 3.24
N PRO A 97 9.75 -1.99 2.92
CA PRO A 97 10.15 -1.63 1.57
C PRO A 97 9.75 -2.69 0.54
N HIS A 98 8.95 -2.30 -0.44
CA HIS A 98 8.29 -3.21 -1.38
C HIS A 98 8.36 -2.66 -2.81
N GLY A 99 8.53 -3.56 -3.78
CA GLY A 99 8.40 -3.25 -5.20
C GLY A 99 9.22 -4.18 -6.10
N MET A 100 8.64 -4.60 -7.22
CA MET A 100 9.31 -5.47 -8.20
C MET A 100 10.21 -4.63 -9.11
N GLU A 101 11.52 -4.63 -8.84
CA GLU A 101 12.51 -3.76 -9.52
C GLU A 101 13.65 -4.54 -10.19
N GLY A 102 13.52 -5.87 -10.28
CA GLY A 102 14.54 -6.75 -10.86
C GLY A 102 15.76 -6.97 -9.97
N MET A 103 15.61 -6.80 -8.65
CA MET A 103 16.66 -6.96 -7.63
C MET A 103 16.74 -8.39 -7.05
N GLY A 104 15.92 -9.31 -7.54
CA GLY A 104 15.88 -10.70 -7.07
C GLY A 104 14.85 -10.97 -5.97
N PRO A 105 14.75 -12.23 -5.53
CA PRO A 105 13.65 -12.71 -4.70
C PRO A 105 13.64 -12.17 -3.25
N GLU A 106 14.78 -11.75 -2.69
CA GLU A 106 14.89 -11.27 -1.30
C GLU A 106 14.89 -9.73 -1.19
N HIS A 107 14.59 -9.01 -2.28
CA HIS A 107 14.63 -7.54 -2.33
C HIS A 107 13.43 -6.95 -3.08
N SER A 108 12.31 -7.68 -3.13
CA SER A 108 11.18 -7.35 -4.00
C SER A 108 9.84 -7.33 -3.27
N SER A 109 9.60 -8.29 -2.36
CA SER A 109 8.26 -8.50 -1.81
C SER A 109 8.23 -8.49 -0.30
N ALA A 110 7.50 -7.51 0.25
CA ALA A 110 7.04 -7.53 1.64
C ALA A 110 5.95 -8.58 1.89
N ARG A 111 5.57 -9.38 0.88
CA ARG A 111 4.55 -10.43 0.95
C ARG A 111 3.20 -9.92 1.46
N PRO A 112 2.64 -8.86 0.86
CA PRO A 112 1.38 -8.28 1.31
C PRO A 112 0.25 -9.31 1.36
N GLU A 113 0.27 -10.35 0.51
CA GLU A 113 -0.72 -11.43 0.51
C GLU A 113 -0.87 -12.10 1.89
N ARG A 114 0.21 -12.17 2.69
CA ARG A 114 0.17 -12.78 4.02
C ARG A 114 -0.50 -11.87 5.06
N PHE A 115 -0.20 -10.57 5.03
CA PHE A 115 -0.93 -9.60 5.86
C PHE A 115 -2.40 -9.50 5.45
N LEU A 116 -2.69 -9.60 4.16
CA LEU A 116 -4.06 -9.56 3.67
C LEU A 116 -4.85 -10.82 4.04
N GLN A 117 -4.23 -12.00 3.96
CA GLN A 117 -4.84 -13.26 4.43
C GLN A 117 -5.21 -13.21 5.92
N MET A 118 -4.42 -12.50 6.72
CA MET A 118 -4.63 -12.35 8.16
C MET A 118 -5.51 -11.14 8.53
N SER A 119 -6.09 -10.43 7.55
CA SER A 119 -7.08 -9.37 7.80
C SER A 119 -8.44 -9.98 8.12
N ASN A 120 -9.22 -9.33 8.98
CA ASN A 120 -10.47 -9.87 9.52
C ASN A 120 -11.76 -9.37 8.83
N ASP A 121 -11.66 -8.70 7.69
CA ASP A 121 -12.83 -8.23 6.95
C ASP A 121 -13.43 -9.35 6.07
N ASP A 122 -14.77 -9.43 6.06
CA ASP A 122 -15.52 -10.41 5.28
C ASP A 122 -15.56 -10.00 3.81
N SER A 123 -15.06 -10.86 2.93
CA SER A 123 -15.01 -10.57 1.50
C SER A 123 -16.36 -10.68 0.80
N ASP A 124 -17.34 -11.36 1.39
CA ASP A 124 -18.68 -11.60 0.82
C ASP A 124 -19.76 -10.68 1.39
N ALA A 125 -19.42 -9.82 2.36
CA ALA A 125 -20.36 -8.89 2.97
C ALA A 125 -20.00 -7.44 2.65
N TYR A 126 -20.95 -6.69 2.06
CA TYR A 126 -20.85 -5.25 1.95
C TYR A 126 -21.12 -4.63 3.33
N PRO A 127 -20.19 -3.86 3.93
CA PRO A 127 -20.41 -3.30 5.25
C PRO A 127 -21.60 -2.33 5.27
N VAL A 128 -22.47 -2.45 6.27
CA VAL A 128 -23.64 -1.56 6.43
C VAL A 128 -23.44 -0.74 7.70
N SER A 129 -23.06 0.53 7.56
CA SER A 129 -22.89 1.45 8.68
C SER A 129 -23.13 2.89 8.26
N SER A 130 -23.77 3.68 9.13
CA SER A 130 -23.89 5.14 8.97
C SER A 130 -22.55 5.87 9.13
N PHE A 131 -21.54 5.21 9.71
CA PHE A 131 -20.18 5.74 9.90
C PHE A 131 -19.15 4.82 9.24
N PHE A 132 -19.33 4.58 7.94
CA PHE A 132 -18.64 3.54 7.16
C PHE A 132 -17.14 3.39 7.47
N GLU A 133 -16.35 4.44 7.21
CA GLU A 133 -14.89 4.38 7.42
C GLU A 133 -14.52 4.18 8.89
N VAL A 134 -15.13 4.92 9.81
CA VAL A 134 -14.78 4.86 11.24
C VAL A 134 -15.11 3.49 11.81
N SER A 135 -16.26 2.91 11.46
CA SER A 135 -16.64 1.55 11.85
C SER A 135 -15.63 0.53 11.35
N GLN A 136 -15.29 0.57 10.06
CA GLN A 136 -14.30 -0.35 9.49
C GLN A 136 -12.94 -0.23 10.17
N LEU A 137 -12.45 1.00 10.40
CA LEU A 137 -11.17 1.23 11.06
C LEU A 137 -11.18 0.78 12.53
N TYR A 138 -12.32 0.87 13.22
CA TYR A 138 -12.45 0.43 14.60
C TYR A 138 -12.51 -1.10 14.72
N GLU A 139 -13.15 -1.78 13.77
CA GLU A 139 -13.35 -3.23 13.78
C GLU A 139 -12.19 -4.01 13.17
N CYS A 140 -11.48 -3.44 12.20
CA CYS A 140 -10.38 -4.12 11.52
C CYS A 140 -9.25 -4.47 12.50
N ASN A 141 -8.56 -5.59 12.30
CA ASN A 141 -7.45 -5.95 13.19
C ASN A 141 -6.20 -5.08 12.99
N TRP A 142 -5.97 -4.63 11.75
CA TRP A 142 -4.92 -3.68 11.38
C TRP A 142 -5.29 -2.93 10.09
N ILE A 143 -4.44 -2.03 9.65
CA ILE A 143 -4.59 -1.28 8.40
C ILE A 143 -3.42 -1.66 7.48
N VAL A 144 -3.69 -1.95 6.20
CA VAL A 144 -2.67 -2.25 5.18
C VAL A 144 -2.77 -1.24 4.05
N VAL A 145 -1.67 -0.52 3.79
CA VAL A 145 -1.60 0.56 2.79
C VAL A 145 -0.37 0.41 1.89
N ASN A 146 -0.48 0.93 0.67
CA ASN A 146 0.61 1.02 -0.30
C ASN A 146 0.53 2.38 -0.99
N CYS A 147 1.12 3.38 -0.34
CA CYS A 147 0.97 4.77 -0.75
C CYS A 147 1.76 5.07 -2.02
N SER A 148 1.10 5.61 -3.04
CA SER A 148 1.75 6.00 -4.31
C SER A 148 2.22 7.46 -4.33
N THR A 149 1.80 8.31 -3.38
CA THR A 149 2.19 9.73 -3.29
C THR A 149 2.76 10.10 -1.92
N PRO A 150 3.68 11.09 -1.85
CA PRO A 150 4.17 11.62 -0.58
C PRO A 150 3.06 12.18 0.32
N ALA A 151 2.04 12.86 -0.23
CA ALA A 151 0.90 13.39 0.53
C ALA A 151 0.11 12.28 1.24
N ASN A 152 -0.17 11.16 0.56
CA ASN A 152 -0.86 10.05 1.21
C ASN A 152 -0.01 9.42 2.32
N TYR A 153 1.31 9.29 2.12
CA TYR A 153 2.21 8.81 3.17
C TYR A 153 2.26 9.76 4.38
N PHE A 154 2.29 11.07 4.15
CA PHE A 154 2.17 12.08 5.20
C PHE A 154 0.88 11.93 6.00
N HIS A 155 -0.25 11.81 5.32
CA HIS A 155 -1.56 11.71 5.97
C HIS A 155 -1.76 10.40 6.72
N VAL A 156 -1.31 9.27 6.18
CA VAL A 156 -1.51 7.97 6.82
C VAL A 156 -0.73 7.86 8.14
N LEU A 157 0.48 8.44 8.21
CA LEU A 157 1.25 8.51 9.44
C LEU A 157 0.59 9.42 10.48
N ARG A 158 0.09 10.59 10.08
CA ARG A 158 -0.65 11.50 10.99
C ARG A 158 -1.94 10.87 11.50
N ARG A 159 -2.64 10.14 10.63
CA ARG A 159 -3.89 9.42 10.96
C ARG A 159 -3.69 8.45 12.13
N GLN A 160 -2.53 7.80 12.27
CA GLN A 160 -2.23 6.90 13.39
C GLN A 160 -2.37 7.56 14.77
N ILE A 161 -1.99 8.83 14.88
CA ILE A 161 -2.07 9.59 16.14
C ILE A 161 -3.40 10.32 16.29
N LEU A 162 -3.95 10.82 15.19
CA LEU A 162 -5.22 11.56 15.18
C LEU A 162 -6.45 10.69 15.40
N LEU A 163 -6.37 9.38 15.13
CA LEU A 163 -7.44 8.45 15.47
C LEU A 163 -7.65 8.40 17.01
N PRO A 164 -8.91 8.30 17.48
CA PRO A 164 -9.20 8.21 18.92
C PRO A 164 -8.89 6.83 19.52
N PHE A 165 -8.39 5.91 18.70
CA PHE A 165 -7.94 4.57 19.08
C PHE A 165 -6.64 4.24 18.35
N ARG A 166 -6.04 3.08 18.67
CA ARG A 166 -4.84 2.58 18.00
C ARG A 166 -5.10 1.26 17.30
N LYS A 167 -4.57 1.18 16.08
CA LYS A 167 -4.52 -0.01 15.23
C LYS A 167 -3.13 -0.11 14.62
N PRO A 168 -2.55 -1.31 14.49
CA PRO A 168 -1.33 -1.48 13.74
C PRO A 168 -1.50 -1.01 12.30
N LEU A 169 -0.45 -0.42 11.75
CA LEU A 169 -0.40 0.04 10.36
C LEU A 169 0.73 -0.66 9.61
N ILE A 170 0.40 -1.37 8.56
CA ILE A 170 1.33 -2.02 7.64
C ILE A 170 1.46 -1.13 6.41
N VAL A 171 2.64 -0.53 6.20
CA VAL A 171 2.94 0.32 5.06
C VAL A 171 3.91 -0.39 4.15
N LEU A 172 3.48 -0.67 2.92
CA LEU A 172 4.35 -1.15 1.85
C LEU A 172 5.12 0.05 1.31
N THR A 173 6.26 0.37 1.92
CA THR A 173 6.99 1.59 1.63
C THR A 173 7.73 1.50 0.29
N PRO A 174 7.88 2.63 -0.42
CA PRO A 174 8.51 2.60 -1.74
C PRO A 174 10.03 2.43 -1.67
N LYS A 175 10.59 1.91 -2.76
CA LYS A 175 12.04 1.94 -3.04
C LYS A 175 12.36 2.92 -4.17
N SER A 176 11.96 2.63 -5.40
CA SER A 176 12.15 3.52 -6.56
C SER A 176 11.35 4.82 -6.46
N LEU A 177 10.13 4.81 -5.91
CA LEU A 177 9.32 6.04 -5.80
C LEU A 177 9.95 7.11 -4.91
N LEU A 178 10.90 6.75 -4.04
CA LEU A 178 11.66 7.71 -3.24
C LEU A 178 12.37 8.79 -4.08
N ARG A 179 12.59 8.52 -5.38
CA ARG A 179 13.24 9.46 -6.31
C ARG A 179 12.54 9.53 -7.67
N HIS A 180 11.33 8.99 -7.79
CA HIS A 180 10.62 9.00 -9.08
C HIS A 180 10.11 10.42 -9.36
N PRO A 181 10.36 11.01 -10.55
CA PRO A 181 10.07 12.42 -10.82
C PRO A 181 8.58 12.78 -10.75
N GLU A 182 7.72 11.82 -11.06
CA GLU A 182 6.26 11.98 -10.96
C GLU A 182 5.70 11.63 -9.58
N ALA A 183 6.49 11.00 -8.69
CA ALA A 183 6.06 10.63 -7.34
C ALA A 183 6.33 11.77 -6.35
N LYS A 184 5.73 12.93 -6.61
CA LYS A 184 5.83 14.15 -5.82
C LYS A 184 4.44 14.64 -5.41
N SER A 185 4.39 15.44 -4.36
CA SER A 185 3.16 16.09 -3.89
C SER A 185 3.40 17.58 -3.65
N SER A 186 2.37 18.40 -3.86
CA SER A 186 2.38 19.80 -3.43
C SER A 186 2.19 19.88 -1.92
N PHE A 187 2.66 20.96 -1.30
CA PHE A 187 2.31 21.27 0.08
C PHE A 187 0.81 21.53 0.26
N ASP A 188 0.12 21.99 -0.78
CA ASP A 188 -1.34 22.19 -0.77
C ASP A 188 -2.11 20.90 -0.50
N GLU A 189 -1.50 19.74 -0.75
CA GLU A 189 -2.08 18.43 -0.45
C GLU A 189 -1.87 18.01 1.02
N MET A 190 -1.19 18.84 1.82
CA MET A 190 -0.82 18.57 3.22
C MET A 190 -1.26 19.68 4.20
N VAL A 191 -2.08 20.63 3.74
CA VAL A 191 -2.64 21.71 4.58
C VAL A 191 -3.92 21.29 5.31
N SER A 192 -4.39 22.11 6.24
CA SER A 192 -5.66 21.92 6.95
C SER A 192 -6.83 21.69 5.98
N GLY A 193 -7.67 20.69 6.27
CA GLY A 193 -8.79 20.28 5.40
C GLY A 193 -8.45 19.17 4.41
N THR A 194 -7.17 18.86 4.21
CA THR A 194 -6.75 17.67 3.45
C THR A 194 -6.73 16.42 4.31
N THR A 195 -6.84 15.25 3.68
CA THR A 195 -6.89 13.96 4.38
C THR A 195 -6.26 12.85 3.54
N PHE A 196 -6.05 11.70 4.20
CA PHE A 196 -5.61 10.48 3.54
C PHE A 196 -6.66 10.00 2.52
N GLN A 197 -6.24 9.73 1.29
CA GLN A 197 -7.12 9.19 0.25
C GLN A 197 -7.01 7.67 0.22
N ARG A 198 -8.08 6.97 0.64
CA ARG A 198 -8.14 5.49 0.62
C ARG A 198 -8.13 4.92 -0.81
N VAL A 199 -8.74 5.65 -1.74
CA VAL A 199 -8.76 5.39 -3.19
C VAL A 199 -8.45 6.72 -3.88
N ILE A 200 -7.60 6.70 -4.91
CA ILE A 200 -7.36 7.85 -5.79
C ILE A 200 -7.94 7.52 -7.16
N PRO A 201 -9.08 8.12 -7.55
CA PRO A 201 -9.76 7.83 -8.82
C PRO A 201 -9.01 8.43 -10.02
N GLU A 202 -9.44 8.05 -11.22
CA GLU A 202 -8.98 8.70 -12.46
C GLU A 202 -9.38 10.19 -12.47
N SER A 203 -8.46 11.06 -12.89
CA SER A 203 -8.70 12.50 -12.97
C SER A 203 -8.35 13.13 -14.32
N GLY A 204 -7.83 12.35 -15.27
CA GLY A 204 -7.43 12.76 -16.61
C GLY A 204 -8.56 12.66 -17.65
N PRO A 205 -8.22 12.53 -18.95
CA PRO A 205 -9.20 12.54 -20.03
C PRO A 205 -10.32 11.51 -19.90
N ALA A 206 -10.02 10.29 -19.44
CA ALA A 206 -11.01 9.24 -19.19
C ALA A 206 -12.07 9.62 -18.14
N ALA A 207 -11.77 10.52 -17.19
CA ALA A 207 -12.76 11.00 -16.22
C ALA A 207 -13.75 12.01 -16.81
N GLN A 208 -13.43 12.64 -17.94
CA GLN A 208 -14.28 13.65 -18.59
C GLN A 208 -15.42 13.04 -19.40
N ALA A 209 -15.24 11.81 -19.90
CA ALA A 209 -16.27 11.05 -20.61
C ALA A 209 -16.34 9.59 -20.11
N PRO A 210 -16.83 9.35 -18.88
CA PRO A 210 -16.81 8.00 -18.29
C PRO A 210 -17.54 6.93 -19.10
N HIS A 211 -18.58 7.31 -19.86
CA HIS A 211 -19.34 6.41 -20.72
C HIS A 211 -18.58 5.97 -21.99
N GLU A 212 -17.50 6.68 -22.37
CA GLU A 212 -16.62 6.31 -23.48
C GLU A 212 -15.45 5.40 -23.04
N VAL A 213 -15.23 5.28 -21.72
CA VAL A 213 -14.18 4.43 -21.16
C VAL A 213 -14.51 2.97 -21.43
N LYS A 214 -13.57 2.28 -22.08
CA LYS A 214 -13.67 0.87 -22.43
C LYS A 214 -13.11 -0.04 -21.34
N ARG A 215 -12.19 0.46 -20.51
CA ARG A 215 -11.54 -0.32 -19.45
C ARG A 215 -11.17 0.54 -18.25
N VAL A 216 -11.39 -0.01 -17.06
CA VAL A 216 -10.89 0.53 -15.79
C VAL A 216 -9.83 -0.41 -15.24
N ILE A 217 -8.61 0.11 -15.07
CA ILE A 217 -7.51 -0.60 -14.44
C ILE A 217 -7.39 -0.15 -13.00
N PHE A 218 -7.62 -1.06 -12.06
CA PHE A 218 -7.31 -0.90 -10.65
C PHE A 218 -5.91 -1.40 -10.37
N CYS A 219 -5.14 -0.63 -9.60
CA CYS A 219 -3.80 -1.03 -9.17
C CYS A 219 -3.47 -0.44 -7.80
N THR A 220 -2.32 -0.80 -7.24
CA THR A 220 -1.82 -0.23 -5.99
C THR A 220 -0.31 -0.02 -6.05
N GLY A 221 0.19 1.01 -5.36
CA GLY A 221 1.62 1.33 -5.29
C GLY A 221 2.27 1.69 -6.63
N LYS A 222 3.55 1.32 -6.79
CA LYS A 222 4.41 1.82 -7.87
C LYS A 222 3.99 1.45 -9.29
N VAL A 223 3.25 0.35 -9.49
CA VAL A 223 2.85 -0.11 -10.82
C VAL A 223 1.98 0.92 -11.54
N TYR A 224 1.31 1.81 -10.79
CA TYR A 224 0.60 2.95 -11.33
C TYR A 224 1.44 3.78 -12.30
N TYR A 225 2.70 4.06 -11.96
CA TYR A 225 3.57 4.90 -12.79
C TYR A 225 3.97 4.20 -14.09
N ASP A 226 4.13 2.87 -14.06
CA ASP A 226 4.37 2.07 -15.27
C ASP A 226 3.11 2.06 -16.17
N LEU A 227 1.93 1.94 -15.57
CA LEU A 227 0.64 1.95 -16.27
C LEU A 227 0.34 3.30 -16.92
N VAL A 228 0.53 4.41 -16.21
CA VAL A 228 0.31 5.75 -16.77
C VAL A 228 1.24 6.03 -17.94
N LYS A 229 2.52 5.64 -17.81
CA LYS A 229 3.51 5.78 -18.88
C LYS A 229 3.09 4.96 -20.11
N GLU A 230 2.71 3.69 -19.93
CA GLU A 230 2.31 2.84 -21.05
C GLU A 230 0.99 3.32 -21.69
N ARG A 231 -0.01 3.71 -20.89
CA ARG A 231 -1.28 4.28 -21.39
C ARG A 231 -1.04 5.45 -22.32
N LYS A 232 -0.14 6.35 -21.92
CA LYS A 232 0.24 7.52 -22.71
C LYS A 232 0.98 7.13 -23.99
N ASN A 233 1.91 6.17 -23.91
CA ASN A 233 2.63 5.69 -25.10
C ASN A 233 1.72 5.05 -26.16
N GLN A 234 0.54 4.56 -25.76
CA GLN A 234 -0.44 3.95 -26.65
C GLN A 234 -1.61 4.88 -27.00
N ASP A 235 -1.57 6.16 -26.57
CA ASP A 235 -2.63 7.15 -26.80
C ASP A 235 -4.03 6.71 -26.28
N LEU A 236 -4.06 5.94 -25.19
CA LEU A 236 -5.27 5.34 -24.61
C LEU A 236 -5.88 6.14 -23.44
N GLU A 237 -5.49 7.40 -23.27
CA GLU A 237 -5.85 8.22 -22.11
C GLU A 237 -7.36 8.51 -21.99
N LYS A 238 -8.11 8.40 -23.09
CA LYS A 238 -9.58 8.56 -23.11
C LYS A 238 -10.31 7.23 -22.90
N GLN A 239 -9.75 6.12 -23.38
CA GLN A 239 -10.41 4.81 -23.39
C GLN A 239 -10.13 4.00 -22.12
N VAL A 240 -9.03 4.30 -21.40
CA VAL A 240 -8.62 3.54 -20.22
C VAL A 240 -8.48 4.45 -19.00
N ALA A 241 -9.32 4.23 -17.99
CA ALA A 241 -9.19 4.85 -16.67
C ALA A 241 -8.23 4.05 -15.78
N ILE A 242 -7.43 4.71 -14.95
CA ILE A 242 -6.56 4.04 -13.97
C ILE A 242 -6.90 4.56 -12.57
N THR A 243 -7.36 3.67 -11.70
CA THR A 243 -7.70 3.96 -10.29
C THR A 243 -6.69 3.31 -9.36
N ARG A 244 -6.23 4.06 -8.35
CA ARG A 244 -5.31 3.57 -7.33
C ARG A 244 -6.04 3.20 -6.05
N LEU A 245 -5.79 1.98 -5.57
CA LEU A 245 -6.17 1.54 -4.23
C LEU A 245 -5.01 1.78 -3.28
N GLU A 246 -5.13 2.74 -2.37
CA GLU A 246 -4.05 3.16 -1.47
C GLU A 246 -4.17 2.51 -0.09
N GLN A 247 -5.40 2.29 0.37
CA GLN A 247 -5.72 1.44 1.51
C GLN A 247 -6.35 0.15 1.01
N ILE A 248 -5.64 -0.97 1.22
CA ILE A 248 -6.08 -2.29 0.78
C ILE A 248 -6.95 -2.93 1.88
N SER A 249 -6.54 -2.80 3.14
CA SER A 249 -7.29 -3.28 4.31
C SER A 249 -7.42 -2.17 5.37
N PRO A 250 -8.60 -1.94 5.97
CA PRO A 250 -9.89 -2.51 5.54
C PRO A 250 -10.26 -2.04 4.13
N PHE A 251 -10.91 -2.91 3.36
CA PHE A 251 -11.22 -2.64 1.96
C PHE A 251 -12.27 -1.53 1.80
N PRO A 252 -12.02 -0.50 0.96
CA PRO A 252 -12.89 0.65 0.82
C PRO A 252 -14.06 0.37 -0.14
N PHE A 253 -15.03 -0.45 0.29
CA PHE A 253 -16.17 -0.84 -0.57
C PHE A 253 -17.04 0.35 -1.00
N ASP A 254 -17.16 1.38 -0.15
CA ASP A 254 -17.87 2.63 -0.42
C ASP A 254 -17.29 3.34 -1.63
N LEU A 255 -16.00 3.68 -1.57
CA LEU A 255 -15.33 4.47 -2.62
C LEU A 255 -15.16 3.68 -3.92
N LEU A 256 -14.91 2.36 -3.83
CA LEU A 256 -14.79 1.54 -5.02
C LEU A 256 -16.14 1.28 -5.69
N LYS A 257 -17.25 1.23 -4.94
CA LYS A 257 -18.60 1.19 -5.53
C LYS A 257 -18.88 2.47 -6.30
N GLU A 258 -18.62 3.63 -5.70
CA GLU A 258 -18.77 4.93 -6.34
C GLU A 258 -17.94 5.05 -7.62
N GLU A 259 -16.68 4.57 -7.59
CA GLU A 259 -15.82 4.60 -8.77
C GLU A 259 -16.31 3.66 -9.88
N LEU A 260 -16.72 2.44 -9.53
CA LEU A 260 -17.23 1.47 -10.50
C LEU A 260 -18.53 1.91 -11.18
N ASP A 261 -19.38 2.64 -10.46
CA ASP A 261 -20.65 3.15 -10.99
C ASP A 261 -20.46 4.21 -12.08
N LYS A 262 -19.30 4.88 -12.12
CA LYS A 262 -18.94 5.81 -13.22
C LYS A 262 -18.74 5.07 -14.55
N TYR A 263 -18.40 3.78 -14.49
CA TYR A 263 -17.96 2.98 -15.65
C TYR A 263 -18.79 1.69 -15.80
N PRO A 264 -20.10 1.79 -16.07
CA PRO A 264 -21.02 0.64 -16.05
C PRO A 264 -20.73 -0.41 -17.13
N THR A 265 -20.17 0.00 -18.27
CA THR A 265 -19.94 -0.85 -19.45
C THR A 265 -18.47 -1.27 -19.65
N ALA A 266 -17.54 -0.68 -18.91
CA ALA A 266 -16.10 -0.91 -19.09
C ALA A 266 -15.65 -2.30 -18.63
N ASP A 267 -14.59 -2.84 -19.20
CA ASP A 267 -13.87 -3.97 -18.60
C ASP A 267 -13.28 -3.58 -17.24
N LEU A 268 -13.35 -4.48 -16.26
CA LEU A 268 -12.72 -4.29 -14.96
C LEU A 268 -11.44 -5.13 -14.88
N VAL A 269 -10.31 -4.48 -14.63
CA VAL A 269 -9.00 -5.14 -14.54
C VAL A 269 -8.34 -4.82 -13.20
N TRP A 270 -7.86 -5.84 -12.50
CA TRP A 270 -6.87 -5.69 -11.45
C TRP A 270 -5.47 -5.92 -12.04
N CYS A 271 -4.66 -4.86 -12.07
CA CYS A 271 -3.28 -4.94 -12.53
C CYS A 271 -2.32 -4.85 -11.34
N GLN A 272 -1.43 -5.82 -11.23
CA GLN A 272 -0.40 -5.84 -10.20
C GLN A 272 0.94 -6.32 -10.74
N GLU A 273 2.03 -5.91 -10.07
CA GLU A 273 3.36 -6.36 -10.46
C GLU A 273 3.73 -7.71 -9.82
N GLU A 274 3.12 -8.07 -8.70
CA GLU A 274 3.38 -9.34 -8.04
C GLU A 274 2.90 -10.53 -8.88
N HIS A 275 3.45 -11.70 -8.58
CA HIS A 275 2.96 -12.97 -9.13
C HIS A 275 1.49 -13.21 -8.72
N LYS A 276 0.72 -13.91 -9.55
CA LYS A 276 -0.73 -14.09 -9.36
C LYS A 276 -1.12 -14.71 -8.02
N ASN A 277 -0.26 -15.57 -7.47
CA ASN A 277 -0.41 -16.23 -6.17
C ASN A 277 0.19 -15.42 -5.00
N SER A 278 0.57 -14.17 -5.25
CA SER A 278 1.14 -13.21 -4.30
C SER A 278 0.49 -11.85 -4.51
N GLY A 279 0.89 -10.84 -3.73
CA GLY A 279 0.35 -9.50 -3.91
C GLY A 279 -1.06 -9.40 -3.34
N TYR A 280 -1.98 -8.88 -4.15
CA TYR A 280 -3.27 -8.41 -3.68
C TYR A 280 -4.44 -9.14 -4.30
N TYR A 281 -4.24 -9.78 -5.45
CA TYR A 281 -5.32 -10.28 -6.30
C TYR A 281 -6.31 -11.19 -5.56
N ASP A 282 -5.84 -12.19 -4.83
CA ASP A 282 -6.71 -13.13 -4.11
C ASP A 282 -7.49 -12.47 -2.97
N TYR A 283 -6.98 -11.37 -2.41
CA TYR A 283 -7.68 -10.57 -1.41
C TYR A 283 -8.72 -9.64 -2.06
N VAL A 284 -8.36 -8.89 -3.10
CA VAL A 284 -9.25 -7.88 -3.68
C VAL A 284 -10.35 -8.49 -4.55
N ARG A 285 -10.07 -9.59 -5.26
CA ARG A 285 -11.00 -10.21 -6.22
C ARG A 285 -12.37 -10.53 -5.59
N PRO A 286 -12.48 -11.28 -4.48
CA PRO A 286 -13.79 -11.58 -3.90
C PRO A 286 -14.53 -10.31 -3.45
N ARG A 287 -13.81 -9.32 -2.92
CA ARG A 287 -14.41 -8.05 -2.47
C ARG A 287 -14.94 -7.21 -3.62
N PHE A 288 -14.21 -7.12 -4.73
CA PHE A 288 -14.71 -6.52 -5.97
C PHE A 288 -15.95 -7.25 -6.50
N ARG A 289 -15.96 -8.59 -6.44
CA ARG A 289 -17.14 -9.38 -6.83
C ARG A 289 -18.35 -9.08 -5.96
N THR A 290 -18.16 -8.79 -4.67
CA THR A 290 -19.23 -8.35 -3.77
C THR A 290 -19.77 -6.98 -4.19
N ILE A 291 -18.91 -6.00 -4.49
CA ILE A 291 -19.33 -4.68 -4.97
C ILE A 291 -20.20 -4.76 -6.23
N VAL A 292 -19.81 -5.59 -7.20
CA VAL A 292 -20.52 -5.73 -8.48
C VAL A 292 -21.62 -6.79 -8.46
N ASN A 293 -22.01 -7.30 -7.29
CA ASN A 293 -23.01 -8.37 -7.15
C ASN A 293 -22.74 -9.57 -8.06
N ARG A 294 -21.46 -9.88 -8.29
CA ARG A 294 -20.97 -10.97 -9.16
C ARG A 294 -21.47 -10.90 -10.61
N THR A 295 -21.96 -9.74 -11.05
CA THR A 295 -22.52 -9.52 -12.40
C THR A 295 -21.44 -9.33 -13.46
N ARG A 296 -20.24 -8.89 -13.07
CA ARG A 296 -19.11 -8.60 -13.95
C ARG A 296 -17.83 -9.26 -13.41
N PRO A 297 -16.99 -9.86 -14.27
CA PRO A 297 -15.68 -10.34 -13.84
C PRO A 297 -14.75 -9.16 -13.55
N ILE A 298 -13.80 -9.37 -12.64
CA ILE A 298 -12.60 -8.55 -12.52
C ILE A 298 -11.41 -9.38 -13.02
N TRP A 299 -10.82 -8.95 -14.13
CA TRP A 299 -9.77 -9.68 -14.82
C TRP A 299 -8.42 -9.45 -14.16
N TYR A 300 -7.62 -10.51 -14.09
CA TYR A 300 -6.24 -10.44 -13.61
C TYR A 300 -5.29 -10.02 -14.73
N VAL A 301 -4.44 -9.04 -14.46
CA VAL A 301 -3.26 -8.74 -15.27
C VAL A 301 -2.05 -8.59 -14.35
N GLY A 302 -1.00 -9.36 -14.61
CA GLY A 302 0.21 -9.31 -13.80
C GLY A 302 1.17 -10.45 -14.14
N ARG A 303 2.07 -10.77 -13.22
CA ARG A 303 3.02 -11.89 -13.41
C ARG A 303 2.30 -13.23 -13.21
N GLU A 304 2.72 -14.27 -13.93
CA GLU A 304 2.22 -15.64 -13.72
C GLU A 304 2.51 -16.14 -12.30
N PRO A 305 1.82 -17.16 -11.78
CA PRO A 305 2.19 -17.75 -10.49
C PRO A 305 3.67 -18.16 -10.42
N ALA A 306 4.30 -17.95 -9.26
CA ALA A 306 5.67 -18.42 -9.02
C ALA A 306 5.88 -18.83 -7.56
N ALA A 307 6.86 -19.71 -7.32
CA ALA A 307 7.27 -20.10 -5.97
C ALA A 307 8.13 -19.01 -5.29
N ALA A 308 9.07 -18.45 -6.04
CA ALA A 308 9.91 -17.34 -5.58
C ALA A 308 9.15 -16.02 -5.67
N ALA A 309 9.48 -15.07 -4.79
CA ALA A 309 8.84 -13.76 -4.77
C ALA A 309 9.14 -12.92 -6.03
N ALA A 310 10.30 -13.11 -6.63
CA ALA A 310 10.70 -12.49 -7.90
C ALA A 310 11.73 -13.37 -8.63
N THR A 311 11.92 -13.11 -9.93
CA THR A 311 13.03 -13.70 -10.69
C THR A 311 14.37 -13.06 -10.31
N GLY A 312 15.43 -13.86 -10.26
CA GLY A 312 16.81 -13.37 -10.14
C GLY A 312 17.41 -12.83 -11.44
N ASN A 313 16.70 -12.94 -12.57
CA ASN A 313 17.18 -12.48 -13.88
C ASN A 313 16.46 -11.18 -14.29
N LYS A 314 17.24 -10.09 -14.45
CA LYS A 314 16.73 -8.77 -14.83
C LYS A 314 16.02 -8.75 -16.19
N ASN A 315 16.49 -9.51 -17.18
CA ASN A 315 15.84 -9.57 -18.49
C ASN A 315 14.46 -10.24 -18.38
N MET A 316 14.36 -11.34 -17.64
CA MET A 316 13.07 -12.01 -17.38
C MET A 316 12.09 -11.09 -16.63
N HIS A 317 12.59 -10.27 -15.71
CA HIS A 317 11.79 -9.26 -15.02
C HIS A 317 11.18 -8.24 -16.00
N LEU A 318 12.00 -7.71 -16.93
CA LEU A 318 11.57 -6.73 -17.94
C LEU A 318 10.60 -7.34 -18.97
N VAL A 319 10.88 -8.57 -19.43
CA VAL A 319 9.98 -9.31 -20.34
C VAL A 319 8.62 -9.53 -19.69
N SER A 320 8.60 -9.91 -18.41
CA SER A 320 7.36 -10.11 -17.67
C SER A 320 6.58 -8.80 -17.49
N LEU A 321 7.28 -7.70 -17.19
CA LEU A 321 6.68 -6.35 -17.09
C LEU A 321 6.04 -5.95 -18.42
N ARG A 322 6.79 -6.04 -19.52
CA ARG A 322 6.27 -5.68 -20.85
C ARG A 322 5.03 -6.50 -21.21
N ARG A 323 5.09 -7.82 -21.00
CA ARG A 323 3.97 -8.73 -21.32
C ARG A 323 2.68 -8.36 -20.60
N PHE A 324 2.73 -8.08 -19.29
CA PHE A 324 1.49 -7.74 -18.58
C PHE A 324 1.02 -6.33 -18.92
N LEU A 325 1.92 -5.38 -19.22
CA LEU A 325 1.52 -4.06 -19.71
C LEU A 325 0.83 -4.14 -21.07
N ASP A 326 1.38 -4.93 -22.01
CA ASP A 326 0.73 -5.19 -23.31
C ASP A 326 -0.67 -5.80 -23.12
N THR A 327 -0.82 -6.72 -22.16
CA THR A 327 -2.13 -7.32 -21.84
C THR A 327 -3.09 -6.31 -21.21
N ALA A 328 -2.59 -5.44 -20.31
CA ALA A 328 -3.40 -4.44 -19.61
C ALA A 328 -4.07 -3.46 -20.59
N PHE A 329 -3.36 -3.10 -21.66
CA PHE A 329 -3.82 -2.12 -22.65
C PHE A 329 -4.38 -2.72 -23.96
N ASN A 330 -4.25 -4.03 -24.18
CA ASN A 330 -4.97 -4.71 -25.25
C ASN A 330 -6.48 -4.78 -24.93
N LEU A 331 -7.28 -3.93 -25.55
CA LEU A 331 -8.73 -3.83 -25.34
C LEU A 331 -9.48 -5.11 -25.71
N GLU A 332 -8.91 -5.97 -26.56
CA GLU A 332 -9.52 -7.23 -27.01
C GLU A 332 -9.11 -8.42 -26.11
N ALA A 333 -8.23 -8.22 -25.11
CA ALA A 333 -7.62 -9.30 -24.32
C ALA A 333 -8.62 -10.21 -23.58
N PHE A 334 -9.85 -9.73 -23.34
CA PHE A 334 -10.90 -10.45 -22.61
C PHE A 334 -12.17 -10.69 -23.42
N GLU A 335 -12.19 -10.33 -24.71
CA GLU A 335 -13.34 -10.58 -25.56
C GLU A 335 -13.65 -12.09 -25.62
N GLY A 336 -14.93 -12.44 -25.44
CA GLY A 336 -15.40 -13.83 -25.45
C GLY A 336 -15.02 -14.67 -24.22
N LYS A 337 -14.35 -14.10 -23.21
CA LYS A 337 -14.08 -14.80 -21.94
C LYS A 337 -15.25 -14.62 -20.97
N THR A 338 -15.59 -15.67 -20.23
CA THR A 338 -16.67 -15.69 -19.22
C THR A 338 -16.12 -15.95 -17.82
#